data_AF-A0A914QQS5-F1
#
_entry.id   AF-A0A914QQS5-F1
#
_cell.length_a   1.000
_cell.length_b   1.000
_cell.length_c   1.000
_cell.angle_alpha   90.00
_cell.angle_beta   90.00
_cell.angle_gamma   90.00
#
_symmetry.space_group_name_H-M   'P 1'
#
loop_
_entity.id
_entity.type
_entity.pdbx_description
1 polymer ?
#
loop_
_entity_poly.entity_id
_entity_poly.type
_entity_poly.pdbx_seq_one_letter_code
_entity_poly.pdbx_strand_id
1 'polypeptide(L)'
;MTQTRLNLPQLQVKLVVNALRSLKVGGSMVYSTCSLSPMQNDAVIENAAVIAEQEFGIKCIEKPLVQLRNHLIPSGLFRFATNYQRGLLVVPYILSNFGPMYVAKLQRIR
;
A
#
# COMPACT_ATOMS: atom_id res chain seq x y z
N MET A 1 20.49 12.51 -10.23
CA MET A 1 19.73 11.75 -9.20
C MET A 1 20.52 10.48 -8.89
N THR A 2 20.66 10.06 -7.63
CA THR A 2 21.47 8.88 -7.28
C THR A 2 20.78 7.58 -7.71
N GLN A 3 21.53 6.60 -8.23
CA GLN A 3 21.05 5.27 -8.68
C GLN A 3 20.11 4.61 -7.66
N THR A 4 20.40 4.81 -6.36
CA THR A 4 19.64 4.28 -5.23
C THR A 4 18.17 4.71 -5.21
N ARG A 5 17.86 5.94 -5.66
CA ARG A 5 16.47 6.45 -5.66
C ARG A 5 15.62 5.85 -6.79
N LEU A 6 16.24 5.57 -7.94
CA LEU A 6 15.53 4.97 -9.09
C LEU A 6 15.12 3.52 -8.84
N ASN A 7 15.87 2.82 -7.98
CA ASN A 7 15.65 1.41 -7.66
C ASN A 7 14.73 1.18 -6.46
N LEU A 8 14.25 2.26 -5.82
CA LEU A 8 13.46 2.16 -4.59
C LEU A 8 12.12 1.44 -4.78
N PRO A 9 11.32 1.72 -5.85
CA PRO A 9 10.09 0.97 -6.11
C PRO A 9 10.33 -0.53 -6.28
N GLN A 10 11.41 -0.92 -6.96
CA GLN A 10 11.78 -2.32 -7.19
C GLN A 10 12.14 -3.02 -5.87
N LEU A 11 12.82 -2.30 -4.96
CA LEU A 11 13.08 -2.80 -3.60
C LEU A 11 11.78 -2.97 -2.81
N GLN A 12 10.87 -1.98 -2.86
CA GLN A 12 9.57 -2.05 -2.18
C GLN A 12 8.75 -3.26 -2.67
N VAL A 13 8.71 -3.50 -3.99
CA VAL A 13 8.07 -4.69 -4.58
C VAL A 13 8.66 -5.97 -4.00
N LYS A 14 9.99 -6.10 -3.96
CA LYS A 14 10.66 -7.29 -3.39
C LYS A 14 10.30 -7.49 -1.91
N LEU A 15 10.21 -6.42 -1.12
CA LEU A 15 9.80 -6.49 0.27
C LEU A 15 8.34 -6.96 0.43
N VAL A 16 7.42 -6.46 -0.39
CA VAL A 16 6.01 -6.88 -0.36
C VAL A 16 5.86 -8.34 -0.79
N VAL A 17 6.54 -8.77 -1.85
CA VAL A 17 6.53 -10.19 -2.29
C VAL A 17 7.02 -11.10 -1.17
N ASN A 18 8.12 -10.76 -0.51
CA ASN A 18 8.64 -11.56 0.61
C ASN A 18 7.67 -11.57 1.81
N ALA A 19 7.03 -10.44 2.12
CA ALA A 19 6.00 -10.40 3.15
C ALA A 19 4.83 -11.34 2.81
N LEU A 20 4.34 -11.34 1.57
CA LEU A 20 3.29 -12.25 1.11
C LEU A 20 3.70 -13.73 1.23
N ARG A 21 4.96 -14.05 0.91
CA ARG A 21 5.53 -15.40 1.08
C ARG A 21 5.56 -15.85 2.53
N SER A 22 5.78 -14.93 3.47
CA SER A 22 5.79 -15.20 4.91
C SER A 22 4.38 -15.35 5.51
N LEU A 23 3.32 -14.96 4.80
CA LEU A 23 1.96 -15.13 5.29
C LEU A 23 1.50 -16.58 5.13
N LYS A 24 0.84 -17.12 6.17
CA LYS A 24 -0.05 -18.27 6.02
C LYS A 24 -1.24 -17.93 5.11
N VAL A 25 -1.86 -18.93 4.50
CA VAL A 25 -3.15 -18.75 3.79
C VAL A 25 -4.18 -18.17 4.76
N GLY A 26 -4.91 -17.15 4.31
CA GLY A 26 -5.82 -16.35 5.13
C GLY A 26 -5.12 -15.24 5.94
N GLY A 27 -3.79 -15.25 6.04
CA GLY A 27 -3.00 -14.18 6.67
C GLY A 27 -3.09 -12.87 5.91
N SER A 28 -2.92 -11.74 6.60
CA SER A 28 -2.92 -10.41 5.99
C SER A 28 -1.64 -9.66 6.31
N MET A 29 -1.22 -8.80 5.39
CA MET A 29 -0.19 -7.79 5.60
C MET A 29 -0.75 -6.39 5.36
N VAL A 30 -0.08 -5.40 5.95
CA VAL A 30 -0.29 -3.99 5.64
C VAL A 30 1.00 -3.46 5.04
N TYR A 31 0.88 -2.82 3.88
CA TYR A 31 1.96 -2.05 3.27
C TYR A 31 1.66 -0.57 3.48
N SER A 32 2.68 0.20 3.87
CA SER A 32 2.55 1.63 4.07
C SER A 32 3.81 2.36 3.63
N THR A 33 3.63 3.59 3.16
CA THR A 33 4.74 4.50 2.84
C THR A 33 4.43 5.90 3.35
N CYS A 34 5.47 6.73 3.48
CA CYS A 34 5.34 8.17 3.64
C CYS A 34 5.57 8.92 2.31
N SER A 35 5.04 8.39 1.20
CA SER A 35 5.24 8.94 -0.15
C SER A 35 3.92 9.33 -0.81
N LEU A 36 3.94 10.43 -1.57
CA LEU A 36 2.85 10.81 -2.48
C LEU A 36 2.96 10.12 -3.84
N SER A 37 4.07 9.43 -4.12
CA SER A 37 4.37 8.88 -5.45
C SER A 37 3.55 7.62 -5.74
N PRO A 38 2.72 7.60 -6.81
CA PRO A 38 1.97 6.40 -7.20
C PRO A 38 2.87 5.21 -7.50
N MET A 39 4.08 5.46 -8.00
CA MET A 39 5.10 4.43 -8.29
C MET A 39 5.61 3.71 -7.05
N GLN A 40 5.50 4.31 -5.87
CA GLN A 40 5.86 3.70 -4.59
C GLN A 40 4.65 3.18 -3.81
N ASN A 41 3.44 3.44 -4.31
CA ASN A 41 2.17 3.17 -3.64
C ASN A 41 1.40 2.08 -4.41
N ASP A 42 0.34 2.44 -5.14
CA ASP A 42 -0.51 1.49 -5.88
C ASP A 42 0.31 0.61 -6.84
N ALA A 43 1.28 1.17 -7.57
CA ALA A 43 2.11 0.38 -8.49
C ALA A 43 2.94 -0.70 -7.78
N VAL A 44 3.38 -0.47 -6.54
CA VAL A 44 4.09 -1.50 -5.76
C VAL A 44 3.15 -2.65 -5.41
N ILE A 45 1.92 -2.35 -5.00
CA ILE A 45 0.89 -3.34 -4.67
C ILE A 45 0.55 -4.20 -5.88
N GLU A 46 0.32 -3.55 -7.02
CA GLU A 46 -0.01 -4.21 -8.29
C GLU A 46 1.11 -5.15 -8.75
N ASN A 47 2.34 -4.63 -8.83
CA ASN A 47 3.48 -5.41 -9.28
C ASN A 47 3.80 -6.56 -8.34
N ALA A 48 3.71 -6.34 -7.02
CA ALA A 48 3.97 -7.40 -6.05
C ALA A 48 2.93 -8.52 -6.12
N ALA A 49 1.64 -8.20 -6.33
CA ALA A 49 0.59 -9.21 -6.50
C ALA A 49 0.83 -10.06 -7.76
N VAL A 50 1.18 -9.43 -8.88
CA VAL A 50 1.49 -10.13 -10.14
C VAL A 50 2.70 -11.05 -9.98
N ILE A 51 3.80 -10.54 -9.42
CA ILE A 51 5.03 -11.32 -9.21
C ILE A 51 4.79 -12.47 -8.23
N ALA A 52 4.06 -12.23 -7.13
CA ALA A 52 3.73 -13.26 -6.15
C ALA A 52 2.94 -14.41 -6.78
N GLU A 53 2.00 -14.12 -7.67
CA GLU A 53 1.21 -15.14 -8.37
C GLU A 53 2.04 -15.88 -9.43
N GLN A 54 2.79 -15.16 -10.25
CA GLN A 54 3.57 -15.74 -11.36
C GLN A 54 4.78 -16.57 -10.89
N GLU A 55 5.54 -16.08 -9.93
CA GLU A 55 6.79 -16.72 -9.50
C GLU A 55 6.60 -17.71 -8.35
N PHE A 56 5.59 -17.51 -7.50
CA PHE A 56 5.42 -18.28 -6.26
C PHE A 56 4.05 -18.95 -6.15
N GLY A 57 3.15 -18.75 -7.11
CA GLY A 57 1.79 -19.29 -7.04
C GLY A 57 0.96 -18.74 -5.87
N ILE A 58 1.37 -17.61 -5.29
CA ILE A 58 0.70 -16.98 -4.16
C ILE A 58 -0.36 -16.04 -4.70
N LYS A 59 -1.63 -16.29 -4.35
CA LYS A 59 -2.72 -15.41 -4.74
C LYS A 59 -3.12 -14.55 -3.55
N CYS A 60 -3.18 -13.25 -3.75
CA CYS A 60 -3.63 -12.29 -2.74
C CYS A 60 -4.75 -11.41 -3.26
N ILE A 61 -5.56 -10.89 -2.34
CA ILE A 61 -6.59 -9.90 -2.63
C ILE A 61 -6.37 -8.67 -1.75
N GLU A 62 -6.68 -7.51 -2.30
CA GLU A 62 -6.73 -6.29 -1.52
C GLU A 62 -7.97 -6.28 -0.65
N LYS A 63 -7.81 -5.74 0.56
CA LYS A 63 -8.92 -5.53 1.48
C LYS A 63 -9.28 -4.06 1.52
N PRO A 64 -10.54 -3.71 1.18
CA PRO A 64 -10.96 -2.32 1.20
C PRO A 64 -10.84 -1.76 2.61
N LEU A 65 -10.24 -0.58 2.73
CA LEU A 65 -10.07 0.14 3.99
C LEU A 65 -11.13 1.24 4.16
N VAL A 66 -12.26 1.13 3.47
CA VAL A 66 -13.35 2.13 3.49
C VAL A 66 -13.87 2.37 4.90
N GLN A 67 -14.00 1.31 5.71
CA GLN A 67 -14.41 1.46 7.11
C GLN A 67 -13.39 2.30 7.91
N LEU A 68 -12.09 2.05 7.75
CA LEU A 68 -11.05 2.85 8.42
C LEU A 68 -11.16 4.33 8.02
N ARG A 69 -11.26 4.60 6.71
CA ARG A 69 -11.46 5.95 6.19
C ARG A 69 -12.70 6.62 6.81
N ASN A 70 -13.83 5.93 6.83
CA ASN A 70 -15.11 6.47 7.31
C ASN A 70 -15.09 6.74 8.82
N HIS A 71 -14.34 6.00 9.62
CA HIS A 71 -14.16 6.28 11.05
C HIS A 71 -13.19 7.43 11.31
N LEU A 72 -12.23 7.68 10.41
CA LEU A 72 -11.22 8.73 10.58
C LEU A 72 -11.68 10.09 10.06
N ILE A 73 -12.52 10.15 9.02
CA ILE A 73 -13.05 11.41 8.46
C ILE A 73 -13.75 12.29 9.52
N PRO A 74 -14.64 11.77 10.39
CA PRO A 74 -15.35 12.57 11.38
C PRO A 74 -14.45 13.29 12.39
N SER A 75 -13.21 12.82 12.61
CA SER A 75 -12.25 13.50 13.49
C SER A 75 -11.85 14.89 12.98
N GLY A 76 -12.03 15.16 11.69
CA GLY A 76 -11.53 16.37 11.05
C GLY A 76 -9.99 16.45 10.99
N LEU A 77 -9.25 15.43 11.43
CA LEU A 77 -7.78 15.44 11.43
C LEU A 77 -7.20 14.95 10.09
N PHE A 78 -7.83 13.97 9.46
CA PHE A 78 -7.28 13.30 8.28
C PHE A 78 -7.99 13.71 7.00
N ARG A 79 -7.20 14.10 5.99
CA ARG A 79 -7.67 14.29 4.62
C ARG A 79 -7.15 13.15 3.75
N PHE A 80 -8.06 12.52 3.00
CA PHE A 80 -7.73 11.40 2.12
C PHE A 80 -7.78 11.83 0.64
N ALA A 81 -6.80 11.40 -0.15
CA ALA A 81 -6.81 11.57 -1.60
C ALA A 81 -7.94 10.74 -2.24
N THR A 82 -8.46 11.20 -3.37
CA THR A 82 -9.60 10.59 -4.08
C THR A 82 -9.18 9.68 -5.24
N ASN A 83 -7.94 9.77 -5.70
CA ASN A 83 -7.42 9.17 -6.92
C ASN A 83 -6.58 7.90 -6.70
N TYR A 84 -6.79 7.18 -5.60
CA TYR A 84 -6.10 5.93 -5.27
C TYR A 84 -7.07 4.75 -5.34
N GLN A 85 -6.68 3.68 -6.03
CA GLN A 85 -7.56 2.55 -6.34
C GLN A 85 -7.35 1.38 -5.38
N ARG A 86 -6.09 1.15 -4.96
CA ARG A 86 -5.74 -0.04 -4.16
C ARG A 86 -5.68 0.24 -2.66
N GLY A 87 -5.21 1.44 -2.29
CA GLY A 87 -5.03 1.84 -0.89
C GLY A 87 -5.66 3.18 -0.53
N LEU A 88 -5.44 3.60 0.71
CA LEU A 88 -5.75 4.95 1.20
C LEU A 88 -4.48 5.80 1.19
N LEU A 89 -4.59 7.07 0.81
CA LEU A 89 -3.51 8.04 0.99
C LEU A 89 -4.02 9.20 1.84
N VAL A 90 -3.44 9.36 3.04
CA VAL A 90 -3.56 10.58 3.83
C VAL A 90 -2.65 11.63 3.22
N VAL A 91 -3.19 12.82 2.96
CA VAL A 91 -2.46 13.96 2.40
C VAL A 91 -2.39 15.13 3.38
N PRO A 92 -1.25 15.81 3.47
CA PRO A 92 -1.12 17.00 4.31
C PRO A 92 -2.01 18.12 3.79
N TYR A 93 -2.58 18.90 4.70
CA TYR A 93 -3.32 20.12 4.38
C TYR A 93 -3.20 21.15 5.51
N ILE A 94 -3.52 22.40 5.22
CA ILE A 94 -3.19 23.56 6.07
C ILE A 94 -3.69 23.42 7.52
N LEU A 95 -4.92 22.94 7.71
CA LEU A 95 -5.52 22.83 9.06
C LEU A 95 -5.05 21.59 9.83
N SER A 96 -4.45 20.60 9.16
CA SER A 96 -3.93 19.40 9.80
C SER A 96 -2.86 18.75 8.92
N ASN A 97 -1.59 18.97 9.29
CA ASN A 97 -0.42 18.63 8.48
C ASN A 97 0.03 17.17 8.64
N PHE A 98 -0.91 16.22 8.68
CA PHE A 98 -0.61 14.79 8.76
C PHE A 98 -0.31 14.19 7.39
N GLY A 99 0.60 13.21 7.35
CA GLY A 99 1.02 12.54 6.12
C GLY A 99 2.20 13.22 5.43
N PRO A 100 2.51 12.85 4.17
CA PRO A 100 1.80 11.84 3.38
C PRO A 100 1.89 10.46 4.02
N MET A 101 0.79 9.70 4.02
CA MET A 101 0.79 8.32 4.50
C MET A 101 -0.10 7.46 3.61
N TYR A 102 0.53 6.60 2.81
CA TYR A 102 -0.16 5.57 2.04
C TYR A 102 -0.32 4.32 2.89
N VAL A 103 -1.49 3.66 2.80
CA VAL A 103 -1.77 2.40 3.49
C VAL A 103 -2.61 1.50 2.58
N ALA A 104 -2.15 0.27 2.35
CA ALA A 104 -2.89 -0.78 1.66
C ALA A 104 -2.85 -2.08 2.47
N LYS A 105 -3.94 -2.84 2.43
CA LYS A 105 -4.05 -4.14 3.11
C LYS A 105 -4.24 -5.24 2.08
N LEU A 106 -3.39 -6.26 2.15
CA LEU A 106 -3.45 -7.45 1.30
C LEU A 106 -3.72 -8.67 2.17
N GLN A 107 -4.59 -9.58 1.71
CA GLN A 107 -4.80 -10.89 2.32
C GLN A 107 -4.37 -11.98 1.34
N ARG A 108 -3.52 -12.90 1.80
CA ARG A 108 -3.18 -14.11 1.03
C ARG A 108 -4.37 -15.06 1.05
N ILE A 109 -4.83 -15.49 -0.12
CA ILE A 109 -5.93 -16.44 -0.29
C ILE A 109 -5.46 -17.81 -0.81
N ARG A 110 -4.26 -17.89 -1.39
CA ARG A 110 -3.60 -19.13 -1.81
C ARG A 110 -2.08 -18.98 -1.68
#